data_AF-A0A9X6KIJ1-F1
#
_entry.id   AF-A0A9X6KIJ1-F1
#
_cell.length_a   1.000
_cell.length_b   1.000
_cell.length_c   1.000
_cell.angle_alpha   90.00
_cell.angle_beta   90.00
_cell.angle_gamma   90.00
#
_symmetry.space_group_name_H-M   'P 1'
#
loop_
_entity.id
_entity.type
_entity.pdbx_description
1 polymer ?
#
loop_
_entity_poly.entity_id
_entity_poly.type
_entity_poly.pdbx_seq_one_letter_code
_entity_poly.pdbx_strand_id
1 'polypeptide(L)' 'MENPDLKENTLDFVEEVAQNVEQGAAVNPSLLRRDKAALTDINSMGVHGSQVAAKIGQFISIISESIS' A
#
# COMPACT_ATOMS: atom_id res chain seq x y z
N MET A 1 19.47 -1.87 5.15
CA MET A 1 18.94 -2.10 6.51
C MET A 1 17.44 -1.95 6.36
N GLU A 2 16.68 -3.05 6.39
CA GLU A 2 15.21 -2.98 6.32
C GLU A 2 14.72 -2.26 7.58
N ASN A 3 13.84 -1.27 7.43
CA ASN A 3 13.24 -0.57 8.57
C ASN A 3 11.96 -1.31 8.98
N PRO A 4 11.97 -2.11 10.07
CA PRO A 4 10.81 -2.91 10.47
C PRO A 4 9.58 -2.05 10.77
N ASP A 5 9.77 -0.85 11.33
CA ASP A 5 8.70 0.11 11.62
C ASP A 5 7.93 0.55 10.36
N LEU A 6 8.60 0.55 9.20
CA LEU A 6 7.98 0.98 7.94
C LEU A 6 7.10 -0.12 7.35
N LYS A 7 7.48 -1.39 7.54
CA LYS A 7 6.67 -2.56 7.15
C LYS A 7 5.44 -2.71 8.04
N GLU A 8 5.60 -2.58 9.36
CA GLU A 8 4.50 -2.70 10.32
C GLU A 8 3.44 -1.62 10.09
N ASN A 9 3.86 -0.35 10.01
CA ASN A 9 2.95 0.75 9.69
C ASN A 9 2.24 0.56 8.34
N THR A 10 2.91 0.02 7.31
CA THR A 10 2.27 -0.21 6.01
C THR A 10 1.20 -1.30 6.09
N LEU A 11 1.42 -2.34 6.90
CA LEU A 11 0.42 -3.39 7.11
C LEU A 11 -0.81 -2.85 7.82
N ASP A 12 -0.62 -2.02 8.86
CA ASP A 12 -1.71 -1.39 9.59
C ASP A 12 -2.58 -0.53 8.66
N PHE A 13 -1.97 0.27 7.79
CA PHE A 13 -2.74 1.13 6.88
C PHE A 13 -3.46 0.34 5.78
N VAL A 14 -2.83 -0.69 5.20
CA VAL A 14 -3.48 -1.57 4.21
C VAL A 14 -4.66 -2.33 4.84
N GLU A 15 -4.53 -2.76 6.09
CA GLU A 15 -5.62 -3.41 6.83
C GLU A 15 -6.76 -2.44 7.12
N GLU A 16 -6.47 -1.20 7.53
CA GLU A 16 -7.48 -0.14 7.72
C GLU A 16 -8.25 0.15 6.40
N VAL A 17 -7.56 0.22 5.27
CA VAL A 17 -8.20 0.39 3.96
C VAL A 17 -9.05 -0.82 3.60
N ALA A 18 -8.56 -2.04 3.81
CA ALA A 18 -9.31 -3.26 3.52
C ALA A 18 -10.61 -3.35 4.34
N GLN A 19 -10.54 -3.06 5.64
CA GLN A 19 -11.70 -3.04 6.53
C GLN A 19 -12.72 -1.99 6.10
N ASN A 20 -12.28 -0.78 5.74
CA ASN A 20 -13.15 0.27 5.24
C ASN A 20 -13.87 -0.16 3.95
N VAL A 21 -13.18 -0.81 3.00
CA VAL A 21 -13.78 -1.33 1.76
C VAL A 21 -14.78 -2.45 2.05
N GLU A 22 -14.43 -3.42 2.91
CA GLU A 22 -15.31 -4.55 3.28
C GLU A 22 -16.61 -4.08 3.95
N GLN A 23 -16.52 -3.02 4.75
CA GLN A 23 -17.68 -2.41 5.41
C GLN A 23 -18.48 -1.47 4.49
N GLY A 24 -18.04 -1.28 3.24
CA GLY A 24 -18.65 -0.33 2.30
C GLY A 24 -18.48 1.13 2.72
N ALA A 25 -17.52 1.41 3.61
CA ALA A 25 -17.19 2.76 4.04
C ALA A 25 -16.40 3.50 2.96
N ALA A 26 -16.59 4.81 2.89
CA ALA A 26 -15.78 5.64 2.00
C ALA A 26 -14.33 5.65 2.51
N VAL A 27 -13.40 5.14 1.69
CA VAL A 27 -11.99 5.17 2.01
C VAL A 27 -11.48 6.61 1.90
N ASN A 28 -10.80 7.09 2.95
CA ASN A 28 -10.27 8.44 2.97
C ASN A 28 -9.14 8.59 1.93
N PRO A 29 -9.22 9.57 0.99
CA PRO A 29 -8.17 9.81 0.00
C PRO A 29 -6.79 10.08 0.62
N SER A 30 -6.70 10.64 1.83
CA SER A 30 -5.41 10.84 2.49
C SER A 30 -4.78 9.54 2.96
N LEU A 31 -5.60 8.55 3.34
CA LEU A 31 -5.15 7.22 3.75
C LEU A 31 -4.59 6.47 2.53
N LEU A 32 -5.31 6.49 1.40
CA LEU A 32 -4.84 5.92 0.13
C LEU A 32 -3.50 6.52 -0.34
N ARG A 33 -3.28 7.83 -0.16
CA ARG A 33 -1.99 8.45 -0.48
C ARG A 33 -0.85 7.95 0.41
N ARG A 34 -1.12 7.66 1.69
CA ARG A 34 -0.12 7.11 2.62
C ARG A 34 0.23 5.68 2.26
N ASP A 35 -0.77 4.84 1.96
CA ASP A 35 -0.56 3.47 1.46
C ASP A 35 0.30 3.45 0.21
N LYS A 36 -0.05 4.28 -0.77
CA LYS A 36 0.73 4.40 -2.00
C LYS A 36 2.18 4.76 -1.73
N ALA A 37 2.45 5.71 -0.84
CA ALA A 37 3.82 6.13 -0.52
C ALA A 37 4.60 4.99 0.16
N ALA A 38 4.02 4.37 1.19
CA ALA A 38 4.68 3.33 1.96
C ALA A 38 4.91 2.06 1.14
N LEU A 39 3.94 1.68 0.30
CA LEU A 39 4.10 0.57 -0.65
C LEU A 39 5.14 0.87 -1.73
N THR A 40 5.27 2.12 -2.18
CA THR A 40 6.32 2.52 -3.14
C THR A 40 7.70 2.36 -2.51
N ASP A 41 7.86 2.81 -1.25
CA ASP A 41 9.10 2.65 -0.50
C ASP A 41 9.45 1.17 -0.29
N ILE A 42 8.49 0.33 0.11
CA ILE A 42 8.68 -1.12 0.25
C ILE A 42 9.04 -1.76 -1.10
N ASN A 43 8.36 -1.37 -2.18
CA ASN A 43 8.63 -1.92 -3.52
C ASN A 43 10.04 -1.58 -4.00
N SER A 44 10.56 -0.40 -3.63
CA SER A 44 11.93 0.04 -3.94
C SER A 44 13.00 -0.74 -3.15
N MET A 45 12.64 -1.24 -1.97
CA MET A 45 13.51 -2.08 -1.12
C MET A 45 13.46 -3.57 -1.50
N GLY A 46 12.46 -4.00 -2.25
CA GLY A 46 12.27 -5.38 -2.66
C GLY A 46 13.23 -5.82 -3.76
N VAL A 47 13.44 -7.13 -3.89
CA VAL A 47 14.19 -7.69 -5.03
C VAL A 47 13.36 -7.46 -6.30
N HIS A 48 13.89 -6.64 -7.21
CA HIS A 48 13.32 -6.43 -8.53
C HIS A 48 13.11 -7.76 -9.26
N GLY A 49 11.91 -7.98 -9.81
CA GLY A 49 11.52 -9.22 -10.46
C GLY A 49 10.91 -10.28 -9.54
N SER A 50 10.83 -10.03 -8.23
CA SER A 50 10.07 -10.90 -7.32
C SER A 50 8.56 -10.76 -7.58
N GLN A 51 7.83 -11.86 -7.39
CA GLN A 51 6.36 -11.87 -7.49
C GLN A 51 5.70 -10.92 -6.49
N VAL A 52 6.35 -10.69 -5.34
CA VAL A 52 5.92 -9.73 -4.32
C VAL A 52 6.01 -8.30 -4.84
N ALA A 53 7.15 -7.91 -5.43
CA ALA A 53 7.32 -6.58 -6.02
C ALA A 53 6.31 -6.32 -7.15
N ALA A 54 6.04 -7.33 -7.98
CA ALA A 54 5.02 -7.24 -9.03
C ALA A 54 3.61 -6.99 -8.46
N LYS A 55 3.22 -7.72 -7.40
CA LYS A 55 1.92 -7.54 -6.73
C LYS A 55 1.80 -6.18 -6.04
N ILE A 56 2.85 -5.70 -5.38
CA ILE A 56 2.88 -4.36 -4.77
C ILE A 56 2.73 -3.28 -5.84
N GLY A 57 3.44 -3.41 -6.96
CA GLY A 57 3.30 -2.50 -8.11
C GLY A 57 1.88 -2.43 -8.67
N GLN A 58 1.20 -3.59 -8.81
CA GLN A 58 -0.20 -3.65 -9.24
C GLN A 58 -1.12 -2.93 -8.26
N PHE A 59 -0.92 -3.12 -6.96
CA PHE A 59 -1.73 -2.47 -5.93
C PHE A 59 -1.55 -0.93 -5.93
N ILE A 60 -0.31 -0.45 -6.10
CA ILE A 60 -0.01 0.99 -6.25
C ILE A 60 -0.75 1.60 -7.45
N SER A 61 -0.84 0.88 -8.58
CA SER A 61 -1.59 1.35 -9.75
C SER A 61 -3.09 1.49 -9.46
N ILE A 62 -3.69 0.48 -8.82
CA ILE A 62 -5.12 0.51 -8.44
C ILE A 62 -5.41 1.65 -7.48
N ILE A 63 -4.55 1.85 -6.47
CA ILE A 63 -4.66 3.00 -5.58
C ILE A 63 -4.60 4.30 -6.40
N SER A 64 -3.62 4.42 -7.30
CA SER A 64 -3.44 5.64 -8.11
C SER A 64 -4.67 6.00 -8.95
N GLU A 65 -5.35 5.00 -9.52
CA GLU A 65 -6.61 5.19 -10.25
C GLU A 65 -7.75 5.63 -9.33
N SER A 66 -7.76 5.17 -8.08
CA SER A 66 -8.82 5.46 -7.09
C SER A 66 -8.72 6.86 -6.47
N ILE A 67 -7.55 7.51 -6.53
CA ILE A 67 -7.31 8.88 -6.05
C ILE A 67 -7.34 9.94 -7.16
N SER A 68 -7.50 9.52 -8.43
CA SER A 68 -7.46 10.40 -9.60
C SER A 68 -8.82 11.03 -9.90
#